data_AF-A0A3B9F2E0-F1
#
_entry.id   AF-A0A3B9F2E0-F1
#
_cell.length_a   1.000
_cell.length_b   1.000
_cell.length_c   1.000
_cell.angle_alpha   90.00
_cell.angle_beta   90.00
_cell.angle_gamma   90.00
#
_symmetry.space_group_name_H-M   'P 1'
#
loop_
_entity.id
_entity.type
_entity.pdbx_description
1 polymer ?
#
loop_
_entity_poly.entity_id
_entity_poly.type
_entity_poly.pdbx_seq_one_letter_code
_entity_poly.pdbx_strand_id
1 'polypeptide(L)'
;MSSISKPLLQWFDQHGRHSLPWQASHSSPANIYHVWLSEIMLQQTQVSTVIDYFNNFIHHFPSLAILADASEDNVLAQWAGLGYYARARNLHKSAKIIMQDYQGVFPD
;
A
#
# COMPACT_ATOMS: atom_id res chain seq x y z
N MET A 1 13.64 -18.82 19.66
CA MET A 1 13.70 -18.26 18.30
C MET A 1 14.42 -19.26 17.40
N SER A 2 13.91 -19.50 16.18
CA SER A 2 14.50 -20.50 15.27
C SER A 2 15.96 -20.16 14.95
N SER A 3 16.75 -21.17 14.56
CA SER A 3 18.15 -21.00 14.15
C SER A 3 18.33 -20.04 12.96
N ILE A 4 17.26 -19.77 12.19
CA ILE A 4 17.26 -18.92 11.00
C ILE A 4 16.87 -17.47 11.33
N SER A 5 15.94 -17.26 12.29
CA SER A 5 15.35 -15.94 12.54
C SER A 5 16.40 -14.90 12.96
N LYS A 6 17.30 -15.26 13.88
CA LYS A 6 18.29 -14.30 14.40
C LYS A 6 19.31 -13.85 13.33
N PRO A 7 19.95 -14.76 12.56
CA PRO A 7 20.81 -14.36 11.46
C PRO A 7 20.09 -13.56 10.36
N LEU A 8 18.86 -13.93 10.02
CA LEU A 8 18.08 -13.24 8.99
C LEU A 8 17.76 -11.79 9.40
N LEU A 9 17.34 -11.58 10.65
CA LEU A 9 17.06 -10.24 11.17
C LEU A 9 18.33 -9.38 11.20
N GLN A 10 19.46 -9.92 11.64
CA GLN A 10 20.74 -9.21 11.62
C GLN A 10 21.16 -8.79 10.20
N TRP A 11 20.98 -9.68 9.22
CA TRP A 11 21.23 -9.35 7.82
C TRP A 11 20.27 -8.28 7.32
N PHE A 12 18.97 -8.37 7.66
CA PHE A 12 17.98 -7.39 7.25
C PHE A 12 18.26 -6.00 7.85
N ASP A 13 18.70 -5.93 9.11
CA ASP A 13 19.08 -4.66 9.74
C ASP A 13 20.24 -3.98 8.97
N GLN A 14 21.21 -4.76 8.50
CA GLN A 14 22.41 -4.25 7.82
C GLN A 14 22.24 -4.03 6.31
N HIS A 15 21.43 -4.85 5.64
CA HIS A 15 21.36 -4.92 4.18
C HIS A 15 19.93 -4.80 3.62
N GLY A 16 18.92 -4.76 4.48
CA GLY A 16 17.53 -4.60 4.10
C GLY A 16 17.24 -3.24 3.47
N ARG A 17 16.12 -3.17 2.74
CA ARG A 17 15.55 -1.91 2.27
C ARG A 17 14.74 -1.30 3.40
N HIS A 18 15.07 -0.08 3.79
CA HIS A 18 14.45 0.65 4.91
C HIS A 18 13.88 2.01 4.51
N SER A 19 13.98 2.38 3.23
CA SER A 19 13.68 3.73 2.73
C SER A 19 12.51 3.75 1.74
N LEU A 20 11.71 2.69 1.67
CA LEU A 20 10.54 2.67 0.79
C LEU A 20 9.41 3.49 1.44
N PRO A 21 8.62 4.25 0.64
CA PRO A 21 7.66 5.23 1.19
C PRO A 21 6.48 4.60 1.95
N TRP A 22 6.24 3.30 1.75
CA TRP A 22 5.20 2.53 2.46
C TRP A 22 5.72 1.78 3.69
N GLN A 23 7.04 1.81 3.96
CA GLN A 23 7.61 1.15 5.14
C GLN A 23 7.49 2.03 6.38
N ALA A 24 7.39 1.39 7.54
CA ALA A 24 7.67 2.06 8.80
C ALA A 24 9.10 2.61 8.79
N SER A 25 9.27 3.78 9.39
CA SER A 25 10.60 4.30 9.72
C SER A 25 10.74 4.36 11.24
N HIS A 26 11.97 4.58 11.71
CA HIS A 26 12.23 4.84 13.13
C HIS A 26 11.42 6.03 13.68
N SER A 27 11.01 6.95 12.80
CA SER A 27 10.31 8.19 13.14
C SER A 27 8.79 8.12 12.89
N SER A 28 8.29 7.07 12.23
CA SER A 28 6.88 6.98 11.85
C SER A 28 6.45 5.51 11.72
N PRO A 29 5.42 5.07 12.47
CA PRO A 29 4.92 3.70 12.37
C PRO A 29 4.32 3.45 10.98
N ALA A 30 4.29 2.18 10.57
CA ALA A 30 3.67 1.80 9.29
C ALA A 30 2.20 2.19 9.28
N ASN A 31 1.79 2.99 8.31
CA ASN A 31 0.38 3.26 8.05
C ASN A 31 -0.22 2.04 7.34
N ILE A 32 -1.22 1.40 7.94
CA ILE A 32 -1.82 0.17 7.41
C ILE A 32 -2.43 0.36 6.01
N TYR A 33 -2.97 1.56 5.73
CA TYR A 33 -3.46 1.92 4.40
C TYR A 33 -2.33 1.96 3.37
N HIS A 34 -1.16 2.51 3.75
CA HIS A 34 0.00 2.59 2.88
C HIS A 34 0.59 1.20 2.60
N VAL A 35 0.71 0.37 3.64
CA VAL A 35 1.18 -1.01 3.49
C VAL A 35 0.26 -1.77 2.55
N TRP A 36 -1.05 -1.77 2.81
CA TRP A 36 -2.03 -2.45 1.96
C TRP A 36 -2.00 -1.97 0.51
N LEU A 37 -1.98 -0.65 0.28
CA LEU A 37 -1.88 -0.09 -1.07
C LEU A 37 -0.62 -0.56 -1.80
N SER A 38 0.52 -0.51 -1.12
CA SER A 38 1.81 -0.90 -1.70
C SER A 38 1.83 -2.38 -2.09
N GLU A 39 1.29 -3.26 -1.25
CA GLU A 39 1.20 -4.70 -1.54
C GLU A 39 0.36 -4.96 -2.80
N ILE A 40 -0.80 -4.30 -2.96
CA ILE A 40 -1.62 -4.46 -4.17
C ILE A 40 -0.88 -3.98 -5.42
N MET A 41 -0.14 -2.86 -5.34
CA MET A 41 0.68 -2.37 -6.45
C MET A 41 1.83 -3.32 -6.79
N LEU A 42 2.52 -3.85 -5.77
CA LEU A 42 3.73 -4.68 -5.91
C LEU A 42 3.48 -6.10 -6.43
N GLN A 43 2.25 -6.62 -6.35
CA GLN A 43 1.91 -7.97 -6.84
C GLN A 43 2.34 -8.24 -8.28
N GLN A 44 2.27 -7.23 -9.17
CA GLN A 44 2.54 -7.38 -10.61
C GLN A 44 3.36 -6.22 -11.19
N THR A 45 3.96 -5.38 -10.35
CA THR A 45 4.70 -4.20 -10.79
C THR A 45 6.00 -4.07 -9.98
N GLN A 46 7.10 -3.79 -10.66
CA GLN A 46 8.41 -3.68 -10.01
C GLN A 46 8.51 -2.48 -9.07
N VAL A 47 9.32 -2.61 -8.01
CA VAL A 47 9.47 -1.60 -6.96
C VAL A 47 9.80 -0.21 -7.50
N SER A 48 10.73 -0.11 -8.45
CA SER A 48 11.15 1.17 -9.04
C SER A 48 9.99 1.93 -9.67
N THR A 49 9.10 1.24 -10.38
CA THR A 49 7.89 1.83 -10.95
C THR A 49 6.88 2.17 -9.86
N VAL A 50 6.67 1.28 -8.88
CA VAL A 50 5.64 1.48 -7.84
C VAL A 50 5.92 2.71 -6.98
N ILE A 51 7.17 3.11 -6.75
CA ILE A 51 7.50 4.27 -5.91
C ILE A 51 6.77 5.55 -6.39
N ASP A 52 6.87 5.88 -7.67
CA ASP A 52 6.27 7.11 -8.20
C ASP A 52 4.74 7.03 -8.19
N TYR A 53 4.18 5.87 -8.58
CA TYR A 53 2.74 5.64 -8.55
C TYR A 53 2.18 5.70 -7.14
N PHE A 54 2.85 5.10 -6.16
CA PHE A 54 2.44 5.13 -4.76
C PHE A 54 2.40 6.57 -4.24
N ASN A 55 3.46 7.34 -4.46
CA ASN A 55 3.53 8.74 -4.01
C ASN A 55 2.42 9.58 -4.65
N ASN A 56 2.18 9.40 -5.95
CA ASN A 56 1.14 10.15 -6.66
C ASN A 56 -0.27 9.72 -6.21
N PHE A 57 -0.49 8.43 -5.96
CA PHE A 57 -1.76 7.90 -5.49
C PHE A 57 -2.10 8.41 -4.09
N ILE A 58 -1.14 8.41 -3.16
CA ILE A 58 -1.32 8.95 -1.80
C ILE A 58 -1.50 10.48 -1.83
N HIS A 59 -0.89 11.19 -2.77
CA HIS A 59 -1.14 12.62 -2.93
C HIS A 59 -2.62 12.91 -3.28
N HIS A 60 -3.23 12.10 -4.16
CA HIS A 60 -4.63 12.27 -4.55
C HIS A 60 -5.62 11.67 -3.53
N PHE A 61 -5.24 10.56 -2.90
CA PHE A 61 -6.06 9.82 -1.94
C PHE A 61 -5.29 9.65 -0.63
N PRO A 62 -5.12 10.72 0.18
CA PRO A 62 -4.25 10.68 1.37
C PRO A 62 -4.83 9.87 2.52
N SER A 63 -6.09 9.44 2.43
CA SER A 63 -6.73 8.57 3.42
C SER A 63 -7.64 7.54 2.76
N LEU A 64 -7.90 6.45 3.48
CA LEU A 64 -8.84 5.42 3.06
C LEU A 64 -10.23 5.98 2.78
N ALA A 65 -10.69 6.95 3.59
CA ALA A 65 -11.99 7.60 3.41
C ALA A 65 -12.07 8.35 2.07
N ILE A 66 -11.00 9.08 1.71
CA ILE A 66 -10.95 9.80 0.42
C ILE A 66 -10.88 8.82 -0.75
N LEU A 67 -10.15 7.71 -0.61
CA LEU A 67 -10.14 6.64 -1.62
C LEU A 67 -11.54 6.01 -1.80
N ALA A 68 -12.26 5.75 -0.71
CA ALA A 68 -13.56 5.10 -0.74
C ALA A 68 -14.68 6.00 -1.31
N ASP A 69 -14.58 7.31 -1.11
CA ASP A 69 -15.54 8.30 -1.61
C ASP A 69 -15.31 8.66 -3.09
N ALA A 70 -14.11 8.41 -3.61
CA ALA A 70 -13.76 8.72 -4.99
C ALA A 70 -14.63 7.97 -6.02
N SER A 71 -14.76 8.54 -7.22
CA SER A 71 -15.31 7.81 -8.36
C SER A 71 -14.34 6.71 -8.82
N GLU A 72 -14.88 5.64 -9.40
CA GLU A 72 -14.02 4.59 -9.96
C GLU A 72 -13.10 5.16 -11.04
N ASP A 73 -13.61 6.04 -11.92
CA ASP A 73 -12.82 6.67 -12.97
C ASP A 73 -11.63 7.46 -12.43
N ASN A 74 -11.80 8.19 -11.32
CA ASN A 74 -10.70 8.90 -10.67
C ASN A 74 -9.63 7.93 -10.16
N VAL A 75 -10.04 6.80 -9.58
CA VAL A 75 -9.11 5.77 -9.11
C VAL A 75 -8.37 5.12 -10.28
N LEU A 76 -9.08 4.78 -11.37
CA LEU A 76 -8.47 4.17 -12.55
C LEU A 76 -7.51 5.13 -13.27
N ALA A 77 -7.80 6.43 -13.25
CA ALA A 77 -6.91 7.46 -13.80
C ALA A 77 -5.57 7.49 -13.07
N GLN A 78 -5.56 7.43 -11.73
CA GLN A 78 -4.32 7.35 -10.95
C GLN A 78 -3.62 5.99 -11.02
N TRP A 79 -4.34 4.94 -11.43
CA TRP A 79 -3.78 3.60 -11.65
C TRP A 79 -3.22 3.41 -13.07
N ALA A 80 -3.47 4.35 -13.99
CA ALA A 80 -3.16 4.19 -15.40
C ALA A 80 -1.65 3.97 -15.64
N GLY A 81 -1.32 2.81 -16.22
CA GLY A 81 0.06 2.38 -16.49
C GLY A 81 0.61 1.32 -15.54
N LEU A 82 -0.03 1.04 -14.39
CA LEU A 82 0.31 -0.12 -13.55
C LEU A 82 -0.19 -1.44 -14.12
N GLY A 83 -1.09 -1.41 -15.11
CA GLY A 83 -1.72 -2.59 -15.69
C GLY A 83 -2.65 -3.33 -14.71
N TYR A 84 -3.31 -4.38 -15.22
CA TYR A 84 -4.19 -5.26 -14.44
C TYR A 84 -5.22 -4.49 -13.59
N TYR A 85 -6.08 -3.71 -14.25
CA TYR A 85 -7.08 -2.82 -13.64
C TYR A 85 -8.07 -3.50 -12.69
N ALA A 86 -8.20 -4.82 -12.73
CA ALA A 86 -8.96 -5.57 -11.72
C ALA A 86 -8.41 -5.30 -10.30
N ARG A 87 -7.10 -5.10 -10.13
CA ARG A 87 -6.48 -4.71 -8.85
C ARG A 87 -7.00 -3.37 -8.35
N ALA A 88 -7.06 -2.37 -9.22
CA ALA A 88 -7.58 -1.05 -8.88
C ALA A 88 -9.06 -1.08 -8.47
N ARG A 89 -9.88 -1.82 -9.23
CA ARG A 89 -11.31 -1.96 -8.93
C ARG A 89 -11.54 -2.69 -7.61
N ASN A 90 -10.80 -3.76 -7.36
CA ASN A 90 -10.90 -4.50 -6.11
C ASN A 90 -10.37 -3.69 -4.93
N LEU A 91 -9.27 -2.95 -5.09
CA LEU A 91 -8.77 -2.00 -4.09
C LEU A 91 -9.88 -1.00 -3.71
N HIS A 92 -10.51 -0.36 -4.70
CA HIS A 92 -11.56 0.62 -4.47
C HIS A 92 -12.80 0.00 -3.80
N LYS A 93 -13.23 -1.17 -4.27
CA LYS A 93 -14.33 -1.92 -3.66
C LYS A 93 -14.03 -2.29 -2.19
N SER A 94 -12.82 -2.74 -1.90
CA SER A 94 -12.38 -3.05 -0.53
C SER A 94 -12.33 -1.80 0.35
N ALA A 95 -11.88 -0.65 -0.17
CA ALA A 95 -11.93 0.61 0.57
C ALA A 95 -13.36 0.98 0.97
N LYS A 96 -14.33 0.80 0.06
CA LYS A 96 -15.75 1.01 0.35
C LYS A 96 -16.28 0.05 1.42
N ILE A 97 -15.93 -1.24 1.34
CA ILE A 97 -16.30 -2.25 2.34
C ILE A 97 -15.75 -1.87 3.71
N ILE A 98 -14.48 -1.48 3.81
CA ILE A 98 -13.87 -1.10 5.10
C ILE A 98 -14.58 0.13 5.70
N MET A 99 -14.92 1.12 4.87
CA MET A 99 -15.66 2.29 5.35
C MET A 99 -17.09 1.94 5.80
N GLN A 100 -17.78 1.07 5.07
CA GLN A 100 -19.19 0.72 5.32
C GLN A 100 -19.35 -0.27 6.48
N ASP A 101 -18.60 -1.37 6.44
CA ASP A 101 -18.82 -2.51 7.32
C ASP A 101 -17.91 -2.47 8.56
N TYR A 102 -16.79 -1.73 8.48
CA TYR A 102 -15.77 -1.66 9.54
C TYR A 102 -15.51 -0.22 10.03
N GLN A 103 -16.37 0.74 9.68
CA GLN A 103 -16.29 2.14 10.12
C GLN A 103 -14.93 2.79 9.85
N GLY A 104 -14.26 2.39 8.76
CA GLY A 104 -12.94 2.91 8.37
C GLY A 104 -11.76 2.28 9.08
N VAL A 105 -11.98 1.25 9.90
CA VAL A 105 -10.93 0.50 10.61
C VAL A 105 -10.59 -0.76 9.81
N PHE A 106 -9.32 -0.99 9.49
CA PHE A 106 -8.90 -2.25 8.89
C PHE A 106 -9.14 -3.42 9.86
N PRO A 107 -9.69 -4.56 9.41
CA PRO A 107 -9.94 -5.72 10.27
C PRO A 107 -8.64 -6.41 10.71
N ASP A 108 -8.68 -7.03 11.90
CA ASP A 108 -7.60 -7.83 12.51
C ASP A 108 -7.55 -9.28 11.96
#